data_AF-A0A7C6R253-F1
#
_entry.id   AF-A0A7C6R253-F1
#
_cell.length_a   1.000
_cell.length_b   1.000
_cell.length_c   1.000
_cell.angle_alpha   90.00
_cell.angle_beta   90.00
_cell.angle_gamma   90.00
#
_symmetry.space_group_name_H-M   'P 1'
#
loop_
_entity.id
_entity.type
_entity.pdbx_description
1 polymer ?
#
loop_
_entity_poly.entity_id
_entity_poly.type
_entity_poly.pdbx_seq_one_letter_code
_entity_poly.pdbx_strand_id
1 'polypeptide(L)'
;PPAAVAPTFWILLGPVGVGTVALLGLADVSKMLGLLVDGEAVKFLALIFWGFGLWAFALTAVVTMHYVRSGGVPFTLSWWAFIFPLAAYTLATLEVFRYTGVAAVYWYGVALAVLLALLWAATFGRTVAGVFSGRLLLPPSPSPTLPKQGK
;
A
#
# COMPACT_ATOMS: atom_id res chain seq x y z
N PRO A 1 -18.84 0.96 -3.24
CA PRO A 1 -18.37 -0.29 -2.59
C PRO A 1 -18.60 -0.26 -1.06
N PRO A 2 -18.72 -1.42 -0.39
CA PRO A 2 -18.76 -1.51 1.07
C PRO A 2 -17.46 -1.01 1.72
N ALA A 3 -17.52 -0.42 2.91
CA ALA A 3 -16.32 0.09 3.61
C ALA A 3 -15.25 -0.98 3.89
N ALA A 4 -15.67 -2.25 4.01
CA ALA A 4 -14.77 -3.39 4.25
C ALA A 4 -13.79 -3.67 3.09
N VAL A 5 -14.04 -3.17 1.88
CA VAL A 5 -13.10 -3.28 0.75
C VAL A 5 -12.13 -2.11 0.63
N ALA A 6 -12.19 -1.11 1.53
CA ALA A 6 -11.23 0.00 1.54
C ALA A 6 -9.74 -0.44 1.46
N PRO A 7 -9.30 -1.55 2.11
CA PRO A 7 -7.92 -2.02 2.00
C PRO A 7 -7.50 -2.46 0.59
N THR A 8 -8.43 -2.91 -0.27
CA THR A 8 -8.06 -3.42 -1.59
C THR A 8 -7.64 -2.32 -2.56
N PHE A 9 -8.10 -1.09 -2.35
CA PHE A 9 -7.68 0.07 -3.14
C PHE A 9 -6.17 0.33 -3.02
N TRP A 10 -5.57 -0.01 -1.89
CA TRP A 10 -4.14 0.20 -1.64
C TRP A 10 -3.25 -0.79 -2.39
N ILE A 11 -3.79 -1.93 -2.84
CA ILE A 11 -3.02 -3.00 -3.50
C ILE A 11 -2.25 -2.48 -4.72
N LEU A 12 -2.78 -1.49 -5.43
CA LEU A 12 -2.12 -0.87 -6.59
C LEU A 12 -0.74 -0.30 -6.27
N LEU A 13 -0.51 0.19 -5.04
CA LEU A 13 0.78 0.74 -4.63
C LEU A 13 1.89 -0.33 -4.56
N GLY A 14 1.52 -1.61 -4.41
CA GLY A 14 2.46 -2.72 -4.30
C GLY A 14 3.25 -2.93 -5.59
N PRO A 15 2.60 -3.26 -6.72
CA PRO A 15 3.26 -3.39 -8.02
C PRO A 15 3.99 -2.13 -8.44
N VAL A 16 3.43 -0.94 -8.15
CA VAL A 16 4.09 0.34 -8.47
C VAL A 16 5.38 0.51 -7.68
N GLY A 17 5.34 0.28 -6.36
CA GLY A 17 6.52 0.38 -5.49
C GLY A 17 7.60 -0.63 -5.86
N VAL A 18 7.24 -1.91 -5.95
CA VAL A 18 8.19 -2.98 -6.32
C VAL A 18 8.77 -2.74 -7.71
N GLY A 19 7.93 -2.37 -8.69
CA GLY A 19 8.41 -2.10 -10.05
C GLY A 19 9.33 -0.89 -10.13
N THR A 20 9.09 0.17 -9.35
CA THR A 20 10.00 1.32 -9.27
C THR A 20 11.37 0.91 -8.73
N VAL A 21 11.40 0.17 -7.62
CA VAL A 21 12.66 -0.33 -7.03
C VAL A 21 13.38 -1.26 -8.01
N ALA A 22 12.64 -2.15 -8.68
CA ALA A 22 13.20 -3.07 -9.65
C ALA A 22 13.81 -2.34 -10.86
N LEU A 23 13.16 -1.29 -11.37
CA LEU A 23 13.69 -0.50 -12.49
C LEU A 23 14.96 0.27 -12.09
N LEU A 24 14.98 0.90 -10.90
CA LEU A 24 16.17 1.58 -10.41
C LEU A 24 17.34 0.61 -10.22
N GLY A 25 17.10 -0.54 -9.58
CA GLY A 25 18.12 -1.58 -9.42
C GLY A 25 18.60 -2.18 -10.74
N LEU A 26 17.68 -2.39 -11.69
CA LEU A 26 18.01 -2.87 -13.03
C LEU A 26 18.91 -1.89 -13.78
N ALA A 27 18.65 -0.58 -13.66
CA ALA A 27 19.49 0.44 -14.26
C ALA A 27 20.93 0.38 -13.71
N ASP A 28 21.08 0.27 -12.40
CA ASP A 28 22.39 0.23 -11.73
C ASP A 28 23.17 -1.04 -12.09
N VAL A 29 22.51 -2.21 -12.06
CA VAL A 29 23.13 -3.49 -12.45
C VAL A 29 23.49 -3.51 -13.93
N SER A 30 22.63 -3.00 -14.82
CA SER A 30 22.92 -2.98 -16.26
C SER A 30 24.12 -2.10 -16.61
N LYS A 31 24.27 -0.97 -15.91
CA LYS A 31 25.47 -0.11 -16.03
C LYS A 31 26.72 -0.83 -15.52
N MET A 32 26.63 -1.48 -14.35
CA MET A 32 27.75 -2.23 -13.76
C MET A 32 28.26 -3.36 -14.68
N LEU A 33 27.35 -4.04 -15.36
CA LEU A 33 27.67 -5.12 -16.29
C LEU A 33 28.09 -4.63 -17.70
N GLY A 34 28.09 -3.31 -17.95
CA GLY A 34 28.40 -2.74 -19.26
C GLY A 34 27.34 -2.98 -20.33
N LEU A 35 26.11 -3.38 -19.93
CA LEU A 35 24.98 -3.57 -20.85
C LEU A 35 24.35 -2.24 -21.29
N LEU A 36 24.45 -1.20 -20.45
CA LEU A 36 23.98 0.16 -20.72
C LEU A 36 25.11 1.16 -20.44
N VAL A 37 25.12 2.26 -21.18
CA VAL A 37 26.11 3.34 -21.00
C VAL A 37 25.93 4.06 -19.65
N ASP A 38 24.69 4.41 -19.29
CA ASP A 38 24.40 5.20 -18.08
C ASP A 38 23.18 4.70 -17.27
N GLY A 39 22.21 4.03 -17.90
CA GLY A 39 20.97 3.55 -17.27
C GLY A 39 19.90 4.63 -17.09
N GLU A 40 20.13 5.86 -17.57
CA GLU A 40 19.30 7.03 -17.30
C GLU A 40 17.87 6.87 -17.83
N ALA A 41 17.71 6.28 -19.02
CA ALA A 41 16.39 6.02 -19.60
C ALA A 41 15.54 5.09 -18.70
N VAL A 42 16.15 4.08 -18.08
CA VAL A 42 15.47 3.15 -17.17
C VAL A 42 15.12 3.83 -15.85
N LYS A 43 16.00 4.69 -15.33
CA LYS A 43 15.73 5.49 -14.13
C LYS A 43 14.62 6.51 -14.37
N PHE A 44 14.57 7.13 -15.53
CA PHE A 44 13.48 8.02 -15.92
C PHE A 44 12.15 7.27 -16.03
N LEU A 45 12.14 6.05 -16.58
CA LEU A 45 10.95 5.19 -16.57
C LEU A 45 10.51 4.86 -15.13
N ALA A 46 11.45 4.61 -14.23
CA ALA A 46 11.15 4.40 -12.81
C ALA A 46 10.49 5.64 -12.18
N LEU A 47 10.94 6.85 -12.51
CA LEU A 47 10.31 8.10 -12.04
C LEU A 47 8.87 8.26 -12.53
N ILE A 48 8.60 7.94 -13.80
CA ILE A 48 7.24 7.97 -14.35
C ILE A 48 6.35 6.99 -13.57
N PHE A 49 6.85 5.78 -13.33
CA PHE A 49 6.11 4.75 -12.62
C PHE A 49 5.86 5.13 -11.15
N TRP A 50 6.86 5.68 -10.48
CA TRP A 50 6.72 6.23 -9.13
C TRP A 50 5.71 7.39 -9.07
N GLY A 51 5.74 8.28 -10.06
CA GLY A 51 4.81 9.41 -10.18
C GLY A 51 3.35 8.96 -10.35
N PHE A 52 3.11 7.88 -11.08
CA PHE A 52 1.78 7.24 -11.12
C PHE A 52 1.35 6.75 -9.73
N GLY A 53 2.30 6.27 -8.92
CA GLY A 53 2.07 5.91 -7.52
C GLY A 53 1.63 7.08 -6.64
N LEU A 54 2.07 8.31 -6.90
CA LEU A 54 1.66 9.49 -6.13
C LEU A 54 0.16 9.75 -6.34
N TRP A 55 -0.26 9.70 -7.60
CA TRP A 55 -1.67 9.82 -7.97
C TRP A 55 -2.51 8.69 -7.37
N ALA A 56 -2.02 7.45 -7.47
CA ALA A 56 -2.69 6.30 -6.89
C ALA A 56 -2.84 6.46 -5.35
N PHE A 57 -1.77 6.86 -4.65
CA PHE A 57 -1.81 7.09 -3.21
C PHE A 57 -2.79 8.20 -2.83
N ALA A 58 -2.82 9.31 -3.56
CA ALA A 58 -3.78 10.38 -3.32
C ALA A 58 -5.22 9.89 -3.46
N LEU A 59 -5.52 9.10 -4.51
CA LEU A 59 -6.83 8.52 -4.73
C LEU A 59 -7.23 7.56 -3.61
N THR A 60 -6.35 6.63 -3.23
CA THR A 60 -6.63 5.66 -2.16
C THR A 60 -6.80 6.34 -0.80
N ALA A 61 -6.02 7.38 -0.51
CA ALA A 61 -6.15 8.18 0.70
C ALA A 61 -7.49 8.92 0.76
N VAL A 62 -7.94 9.54 -0.34
CA VAL A 62 -9.25 10.21 -0.42
C VAL A 62 -10.39 9.21 -0.19
N VAL A 63 -10.35 8.06 -0.86
CA VAL A 63 -11.36 6.99 -0.69
C VAL A 63 -11.39 6.48 0.74
N THR A 64 -10.21 6.23 1.33
CA THR A 64 -10.10 5.75 2.72
C THR A 64 -10.66 6.79 3.69
N MET A 65 -10.32 8.07 3.50
CA MET A 65 -10.81 9.15 4.35
C MET A 65 -12.32 9.35 4.24
N HIS A 66 -12.88 9.16 3.04
CA HIS A 66 -14.33 9.15 2.85
C HIS A 66 -15.00 8.06 3.70
N TYR A 67 -14.49 6.83 3.68
CA TYR A 67 -15.04 5.75 4.51
C TYR A 67 -14.86 5.99 6.01
N VAL A 68 -13.72 6.54 6.43
CA VAL A 68 -13.48 6.90 7.82
C VAL A 68 -14.51 7.93 8.30
N ARG A 69 -14.85 8.92 7.47
CA ARG A 69 -15.87 9.94 7.78
C ARG A 69 -17.31 9.40 7.74
N SER A 70 -17.60 8.42 6.90
CA SER A 70 -18.95 7.86 6.70
C SER A 70 -19.32 6.73 7.69
N GLY A 71 -18.66 6.64 8.84
CA GLY A 71 -18.95 5.63 9.87
C GLY A 71 -17.79 4.69 10.22
N GLY A 72 -16.61 4.92 9.65
CA GLY A 72 -15.39 4.16 9.96
C GLY A 72 -15.20 2.93 9.07
N VAL A 73 -13.97 2.42 9.08
CA VAL A 73 -13.64 1.13 8.47
C VAL A 73 -13.65 0.09 9.60
N PRO A 74 -14.55 -0.92 9.57
CA PRO A 74 -14.52 -1.97 10.58
C PRO A 74 -13.21 -2.76 10.47
N PHE A 75 -12.69 -3.20 11.61
CA PHE A 75 -11.50 -4.02 11.61
C PHE A 75 -11.79 -5.41 11.08
N THR A 76 -10.99 -5.83 10.12
CA THR A 76 -10.98 -7.16 9.51
C THR A 76 -9.52 -7.52 9.24
N LEU A 77 -9.22 -8.82 9.08
CA LEU A 77 -7.86 -9.25 8.76
C LEU A 77 -7.33 -8.64 7.43
N SER A 78 -8.24 -8.20 6.54
CA SER A 78 -7.89 -7.48 5.32
C SER A 78 -7.18 -6.14 5.55
N TRP A 79 -7.13 -5.60 6.76
CA TRP A 79 -6.30 -4.44 7.09
C TRP A 79 -4.81 -4.68 6.82
N TRP A 80 -4.33 -5.92 6.86
CA TRP A 80 -2.97 -6.25 6.44
C TRP A 80 -2.68 -5.88 4.97
N ALA A 81 -3.70 -5.75 4.12
CA ALA A 81 -3.56 -5.30 2.74
C ALA A 81 -3.17 -3.82 2.62
N PHE A 82 -3.25 -3.00 3.68
CA PHE A 82 -2.68 -1.65 3.69
C PHE A 82 -1.14 -1.67 3.77
N ILE A 83 -0.60 -2.67 4.47
CA ILE A 83 0.78 -2.64 4.96
C ILE A 83 1.78 -2.89 3.83
N PHE A 84 1.65 -4.01 3.12
CA PHE A 84 2.60 -4.38 2.07
C PHE A 84 2.70 -3.34 0.94
N PRO A 85 1.58 -2.87 0.34
CA PRO A 85 1.64 -1.90 -0.74
C PRO A 85 2.24 -0.56 -0.31
N LEU A 86 1.89 -0.08 0.89
CA LEU A 86 2.45 1.15 1.44
C LEU A 86 3.95 0.99 1.73
N ALA A 87 4.39 -0.16 2.26
CA ALA A 87 5.80 -0.45 2.49
C ALA A 87 6.60 -0.46 1.19
N ALA A 88 6.12 -1.15 0.15
CA ALA A 88 6.75 -1.17 -1.16
C ALA A 88 6.88 0.24 -1.75
N TYR A 89 5.83 1.06 -1.65
CA TYR A 89 5.84 2.42 -2.17
C TYR A 89 6.71 3.39 -1.34
N THR A 90 6.80 3.16 -0.02
CA THR A 90 7.72 3.89 0.86
C THR A 90 9.18 3.62 0.47
N LEU A 91 9.55 2.35 0.28
CA LEU A 91 10.89 1.96 -0.17
C LEU A 91 11.22 2.56 -1.54
N ALA A 92 10.28 2.47 -2.49
CA ALA A 92 10.42 3.09 -3.80
C ALA A 92 10.68 4.60 -3.70
N THR A 93 9.96 5.29 -2.82
CA THR A 93 10.14 6.74 -2.61
C THR A 93 11.52 7.08 -2.05
N LEU A 94 12.04 6.26 -1.13
CA LEU A 94 13.38 6.46 -0.59
C LEU A 94 14.47 6.17 -1.64
N GLU A 95 14.28 5.17 -2.50
CA GLU A 95 15.18 4.91 -3.65
C GLU A 95 15.14 6.05 -4.68
N VAL A 96 13.95 6.60 -4.96
CA VAL A 96 13.81 7.78 -5.83
C VAL A 96 14.52 8.99 -5.21
N PHE A 97 14.47 9.18 -3.90
CA PHE A 97 15.26 10.21 -3.23
C PHE A 97 16.76 9.98 -3.42
N ARG A 98 17.25 8.74 -3.25
CA ARG A 98 18.68 8.41 -3.47
C ARG A 98 19.13 8.74 -4.89
N TYR A 99 18.25 8.55 -5.86
CA TYR A 99 18.53 8.89 -7.25
C TYR A 99 18.47 10.41 -7.53
N THR A 100 17.43 11.09 -7.07
CA THR A 100 17.15 12.50 -7.44
C THR A 100 17.80 13.53 -6.52
N GLY A 101 18.11 13.17 -5.28
CA GLY A 101 18.60 14.09 -4.24
C GLY A 101 17.56 15.11 -3.76
N VAL A 102 16.29 15.02 -4.19
CA VAL A 102 15.27 16.03 -3.89
C VAL A 102 14.75 15.86 -2.47
N ALA A 103 15.00 16.86 -1.60
CA ALA A 103 14.61 16.83 -0.19
C ALA A 103 13.09 16.64 0.02
N ALA A 104 12.25 17.16 -0.86
CA ALA A 104 10.80 16.97 -0.78
C ALA A 104 10.40 15.48 -0.91
N VAL A 105 11.10 14.71 -1.76
CA VAL A 105 10.88 13.27 -1.92
C VAL A 105 11.28 12.51 -0.65
N TYR A 106 12.37 12.91 0.00
CA TYR A 106 12.78 12.34 1.29
C TYR A 106 11.70 12.51 2.35
N TRP A 107 11.23 13.75 2.55
CA TRP A 107 10.19 14.02 3.56
C TRP A 107 8.86 13.35 3.25
N TYR A 108 8.52 13.21 1.97
CA TYR A 108 7.39 12.39 1.55
C TYR A 108 7.57 10.91 1.94
N GLY A 109 8.74 10.34 1.69
CA GLY A 109 9.09 8.97 2.12
C GLY A 109 9.00 8.80 3.64
N VAL A 110 9.49 9.76 4.42
CA VAL A 110 9.36 9.77 5.89
C VAL A 110 7.90 9.79 6.31
N ALA A 111 7.06 10.63 5.69
CA ALA A 111 5.63 10.67 5.99
C ALA A 111 4.94 9.33 5.71
N LEU A 112 5.26 8.68 4.58
CA LEU A 112 4.77 7.34 4.26
C LEU A 112 5.24 6.29 5.27
N ALA A 113 6.49 6.35 5.72
CA ALA A 113 7.05 5.45 6.72
C ALA A 113 6.37 5.60 8.09
N VAL A 114 6.09 6.84 8.51
CA VAL A 114 5.33 7.12 9.74
C VAL A 114 3.92 6.57 9.63
N LEU A 115 3.23 6.81 8.51
CA LEU A 115 1.90 6.26 8.26
C LEU A 115 1.91 4.73 8.29
N LEU A 116 2.91 4.10 7.67
CA LEU A 116 3.10 2.66 7.68
C LEU A 116 3.26 2.12 9.10
N ALA A 117 4.10 2.74 9.92
CA ALA A 117 4.32 2.32 11.30
C ALA A 117 3.04 2.41 12.13
N LEU A 118 2.25 3.49 11.96
CA LEU A 118 0.97 3.67 12.63
C LEU A 118 -0.06 2.61 12.20
N LEU A 119 -0.20 2.37 10.90
CA LEU A 119 -1.12 1.35 10.37
C LEU A 119 -0.70 -0.06 10.80
N TRP A 120 0.60 -0.34 10.80
CA TRP A 120 1.14 -1.62 11.25
C TRP A 120 0.84 -1.86 12.73
N ALA A 121 1.15 -0.89 13.61
CA ALA A 121 0.91 -1.01 15.04
C ALA A 121 -0.59 -1.18 15.35
N ALA A 122 -1.46 -0.40 14.69
CA ALA A 122 -2.90 -0.51 14.85
C ALA A 122 -3.44 -1.87 14.38
N THR A 123 -2.99 -2.34 13.21
CA THR A 123 -3.41 -3.63 12.64
C THR A 123 -2.92 -4.78 13.51
N PHE A 124 -1.65 -4.77 13.91
CA PHE A 124 -1.05 -5.77 14.78
C PHE A 124 -1.77 -5.86 16.12
N GLY A 125 -1.96 -4.72 16.82
CA GLY A 125 -2.65 -4.69 18.11
C GLY A 125 -4.08 -5.24 18.04
N ARG A 126 -4.83 -4.89 16.99
CA ARG A 126 -6.18 -5.41 16.76
C ARG A 126 -6.20 -6.89 16.37
N THR A 127 -5.23 -7.34 15.57
CA THR A 127 -5.06 -8.77 15.27
C THR A 127 -4.81 -9.56 16.54
N VAL A 128 -3.87 -9.12 17.37
CA VAL A 128 -3.53 -9.77 18.65
C VAL A 128 -4.74 -9.84 19.57
N ALA A 129 -5.46 -8.73 19.77
CA ALA A 129 -6.69 -8.69 20.57
C ALA A 129 -7.80 -9.60 19.99
N GLY A 130 -7.94 -9.64 18.67
CA GLY A 130 -8.91 -10.50 17.98
C GLY A 130 -8.60 -11.99 18.12
N VAL A 131 -7.32 -12.37 18.09
CA VAL A 131 -6.86 -13.74 18.30
C VAL A 131 -7.10 -14.15 19.75
N PHE A 132 -6.71 -13.34 20.73
CA PHE A 132 -6.92 -13.66 22.16
C PHE A 132 -8.39 -13.72 22.55
N SER A 133 -9.27 -12.95 21.92
CA SER A 133 -10.72 -13.00 22.17
C SER A 133 -11.44 -14.14 21.42
N GLY A 134 -10.74 -14.91 20.57
CA GLY A 134 -11.31 -15.98 19.74
C GLY A 134 -12.21 -15.51 18.58
N ARG A 135 -12.63 -14.24 18.58
CA ARG A 135 -13.57 -13.66 17.60
C ARG A 135 -13.01 -13.63 16.18
N LEU A 136 -11.69 -13.56 16.03
CA LEU A 136 -11.05 -13.46 14.71
C LEU A 136 -10.91 -14.82 14.00
N LEU A 137 -10.96 -15.92 14.76
CA LEU A 137 -10.76 -17.28 14.25
C LEU A 137 -12.08 -18.00 13.94
N LEU A 138 -13.20 -17.42 14.37
CA LEU A 138 -14.53 -17.96 14.09
C LEU A 138 -14.98 -17.57 12.67
N PRO A 139 -15.59 -18.49 11.91
CA PRO A 139 -16.19 -18.14 10.63
C PRO A 139 -17.29 -17.08 10.83
N PRO A 140 -17.55 -16.23 9.82
CA PRO A 140 -18.66 -15.29 9.86
C PRO A 140 -19.95 -16.04 10.21
N SER A 141 -20.71 -15.54 11.18
CA SER A 141 -22.02 -16.13 11.50
C SER A 141 -22.87 -16.16 10.23
N PRO A 142 -23.60 -17.26 9.96
CA PRO A 142 -24.45 -17.34 8.78
C PRO A 142 -25.39 -16.14 8.74
N SER A 143 -25.44 -15.44 7.61
CA SER A 143 -26.43 -14.40 7.38
C SER A 143 -27.83 -14.99 7.62
N PRO A 144 -28.78 -14.25 8.25
CA PRO A 144 -30.15 -14.72 8.38
C PRO A 144 -30.66 -15.09 6.99
N THR A 145 -30.96 -16.37 6.79
CA THR A 145 -31.62 -16.82 5.56
C THR A 145 -32.94 -16.08 5.46
N LEU A 146 -33.08 -15.22 4.44
CA LEU A 146 -34.37 -14.62 4.13
C LEU A 146 -35.40 -15.76 4.02
N PRO A 147 -36.58 -15.63 4.63
CA PRO A 147 -37.61 -16.65 4.54
C PRO A 147 -37.85 -16.94 3.06
N LYS A 148 -37.78 -18.23 2.66
CA LYS A 148 -38.23 -18.64 1.33
C LYS A 148 -39.68 -18.16 1.20
N GLN A 149 -39.93 -17.18 0.33
CA GLN A 149 -41.30 -16.84 -0.05
C GLN A 149 -41.91 -18.11 -0.64
N GLY A 150 -42.87 -18.68 0.09
CA GLY A 150 -43.65 -19.82 -0.37
C GLY A 150 -44.36 -19.46 -1.67
N LYS A 151 -44.30 -20.37 -2.63
CA LYS A 151 -45.19 -20.40 -3.79
C LYS A 151 -46.57 -20.85 -3.34
#